data_AF-A0AAJ0CGM9-F1
#
_entry.id   AF-A0AAJ0CGM9-F1
#
_cell.length_a   1.000
_cell.length_b   1.000
_cell.length_c   1.000
_cell.angle_alpha   90.00
_cell.angle_beta   90.00
_cell.angle_gamma   90.00
#
_symmetry.space_group_name_H-M   'P 1'
#
loop_
_entity.id
_entity.type
_entity.pdbx_description
1 polymer ?
#
loop_
_entity_poly.entity_id
_entity_poly.type
_entity_poly.pdbx_seq_one_letter_code
_entity_poly.pdbx_strand_id
1 'polypeptide(L)'
;MLRWLVSALFLALPIGTTIGILLGIQAMNKASGRPPPFSGGDDGNGLPGIGPIKGKDVVQMKCDEAYGIESKPKDGLDFTMNANPWGWKKGEPGNICMSVNLNGNRTYATQFSAPIFNATWQYPRATGTGNNVHAFPNAKVESKKLPVPVGSIRKLEFDVSWYLSLKNDSLAEVTETTGGDVDKNHINANVAIDMFLDTDPTKAAESEKAAYEIMVWFADFGTDAWPIGRDKALPDMGVKARQTIGNTQFELYSGQNTVTKQTVLTWKAATTTNKFKGSLTPLLDAIFALNDASYPKKTDQLGYFAFGQEAYSSDANVTFSVPELAVDFETS
;
A
#
# COMPACT_ATOMS: atom_id res chain seq x y z
N MET A 1 -60.55 -9.14 -17.10
CA MET A 1 -59.35 -9.99 -16.99
C MET A 1 -58.09 -9.30 -17.53
N LEU A 2 -58.10 -8.75 -18.74
CA LEU A 2 -56.93 -8.10 -19.37
C LEU A 2 -56.33 -6.91 -18.57
N ARG A 3 -57.17 -6.09 -17.92
CA ARG A 3 -56.72 -4.96 -17.09
C ARG A 3 -55.85 -5.39 -15.90
N TRP A 4 -56.16 -6.53 -15.28
CA TRP A 4 -55.40 -7.06 -14.14
C TRP A 4 -54.04 -7.62 -14.55
N LEU A 5 -53.97 -8.26 -15.72
CA LEU A 5 -52.70 -8.75 -16.30
C LEU A 5 -51.76 -7.59 -16.66
N VAL A 6 -52.30 -6.53 -17.27
CA VAL A 6 -51.50 -5.35 -17.63
C VAL A 6 -50.99 -4.63 -16.38
N SER A 7 -51.83 -4.45 -15.35
CA SER A 7 -51.40 -3.86 -14.07
C SER A 7 -50.37 -4.72 -13.32
N ALA A 8 -50.50 -6.04 -13.33
CA ALA A 8 -49.53 -6.95 -12.73
C ALA A 8 -48.18 -6.90 -13.47
N LEU A 9 -48.19 -6.79 -14.80
CA LEU A 9 -46.97 -6.67 -15.61
C LEU A 9 -46.24 -5.35 -15.36
N PHE A 10 -46.98 -4.24 -15.27
CA PHE A 10 -46.40 -2.92 -14.96
C PHE A 10 -45.87 -2.81 -13.52
N LEU A 11 -46.37 -3.63 -12.60
CA LEU A 11 -45.80 -3.73 -11.25
C LEU A 11 -44.55 -4.63 -11.22
N ALA A 12 -44.56 -5.74 -11.97
CA ALA A 12 -43.47 -6.70 -11.98
C ALA A 12 -42.21 -6.18 -12.71
N LEU A 13 -42.38 -5.37 -13.75
CA LEU A 13 -41.27 -4.79 -14.52
C LEU A 13 -40.27 -3.99 -13.68
N PRO A 14 -40.67 -2.94 -12.94
CA PRO A 14 -39.73 -2.18 -12.13
C PRO A 14 -39.07 -3.04 -11.04
N ILE A 15 -39.81 -3.96 -10.42
CA ILE A 15 -39.27 -4.88 -9.40
C ILE A 15 -38.20 -5.79 -10.01
N GLY A 16 -38.51 -6.41 -11.16
CA GLY A 16 -37.59 -7.29 -11.87
C GLY A 16 -36.34 -6.56 -12.37
N THR A 17 -36.49 -5.33 -12.87
CA THR A 17 -35.36 -4.49 -13.28
C THR A 17 -34.48 -4.13 -12.10
N THR A 18 -35.07 -3.73 -10.96
CA THR A 18 -34.30 -3.43 -9.74
C THR A 18 -33.56 -4.66 -9.24
N ILE A 19 -34.22 -5.82 -9.14
CA ILE A 19 -33.57 -7.08 -8.73
C ILE A 19 -32.44 -7.46 -9.71
N GLY A 20 -32.68 -7.34 -11.02
CA GLY A 20 -31.67 -7.62 -12.04
C GLY A 20 -30.43 -6.72 -11.94
N ILE A 21 -30.64 -5.43 -11.69
CA ILE A 21 -29.54 -4.47 -11.44
C ILE A 21 -28.78 -4.84 -10.16
N LEU A 22 -29.49 -5.18 -9.08
CA LEU A 22 -28.87 -5.55 -7.81
C LEU A 22 -28.05 -6.84 -7.92
N LEU A 23 -28.56 -7.85 -8.63
CA LEU A 23 -27.82 -9.08 -8.92
C LEU A 23 -26.62 -8.82 -9.83
N GLY A 24 -26.74 -7.91 -10.80
CA GLY A 24 -25.63 -7.47 -11.66
C GLY A 24 -24.53 -6.77 -10.87
N ILE A 25 -24.89 -5.83 -10.00
CA ILE A 25 -23.94 -5.13 -9.10
C ILE A 25 -23.31 -6.13 -8.13
N GLN A 26 -24.08 -7.07 -7.58
CA GLN A 26 -23.54 -8.12 -6.70
C GLN A 26 -22.57 -9.05 -7.43
N ALA A 27 -22.85 -9.43 -8.68
CA ALA A 27 -21.96 -10.25 -9.49
C ALA A 27 -20.67 -9.49 -9.86
N MET A 28 -20.79 -8.21 -10.21
CA MET A 28 -19.64 -7.33 -10.46
C MET A 28 -18.81 -7.14 -9.19
N ASN A 29 -19.44 -6.89 -8.05
CA ASN A 29 -18.77 -6.74 -6.77
C ASN A 29 -18.05 -8.04 -6.38
N LYS A 30 -18.67 -9.20 -6.59
CA LYS A 30 -18.03 -10.51 -6.39
C LYS A 30 -16.82 -10.72 -7.31
N ALA A 31 -16.90 -10.30 -8.58
CA ALA A 31 -15.79 -10.40 -9.53
C ALA A 31 -14.65 -9.42 -9.21
N SER A 32 -14.97 -8.28 -8.59
CA SER A 32 -14.01 -7.21 -8.25
C SER A 32 -13.64 -7.16 -6.76
N GLY A 33 -14.00 -8.18 -5.96
CA GLY A 33 -13.69 -8.23 -4.52
C GLY A 33 -14.32 -7.13 -3.66
N ARG A 34 -15.42 -6.50 -4.11
CA ARG A 34 -16.16 -5.46 -3.38
C ARG A 34 -17.31 -6.06 -2.55
N PRO A 35 -17.71 -5.44 -1.43
CA PRO A 35 -18.85 -5.92 -0.63
C PRO A 35 -20.19 -5.79 -1.38
N PRO A 36 -21.22 -6.59 -1.05
CA PRO A 36 -22.52 -6.48 -1.69
C PRO A 36 -23.22 -5.16 -1.34
N PRO A 37 -24.05 -4.62 -2.27
CA PRO A 37 -24.86 -3.44 -1.98
C PRO A 37 -25.83 -3.73 -0.82
N PHE A 38 -25.95 -2.79 0.12
CA PHE A 38 -26.79 -2.86 1.34
C PHE A 38 -26.31 -3.78 2.48
N SER A 39 -25.01 -4.00 2.62
CA SER A 39 -24.43 -4.66 3.79
C SER A 39 -24.44 -3.82 5.09
N GLY A 40 -25.03 -2.62 5.09
CA GLY A 40 -25.20 -1.79 6.28
C GLY A 40 -26.68 -1.59 6.65
N GLY A 41 -27.10 -2.13 7.79
CA GLY A 41 -28.37 -1.78 8.46
C GLY A 41 -29.23 -2.98 8.85
N ASP A 42 -29.18 -3.27 10.16
CA ASP A 42 -29.81 -4.35 10.94
C ASP A 42 -31.32 -4.59 10.74
N ASP A 43 -31.72 -5.71 11.33
CA ASP A 43 -33.00 -6.28 11.76
C ASP A 43 -34.00 -5.31 12.46
N GLY A 44 -34.12 -4.10 11.92
CA GLY A 44 -35.20 -3.16 12.19
C GLY A 44 -35.13 -2.41 13.53
N ASN A 45 -34.16 -2.72 14.42
CA ASN A 45 -34.14 -2.14 15.77
C ASN A 45 -32.73 -1.74 16.30
N GLY A 46 -31.70 -1.61 15.45
CA GLY A 46 -30.33 -1.27 15.86
C GLY A 46 -29.60 -0.29 14.93
N LEU A 47 -28.67 0.49 15.49
CA LEU A 47 -27.72 1.32 14.72
C LEU A 47 -26.66 0.42 14.06
N PRO A 48 -26.31 0.67 12.79
CA PRO A 48 -25.37 -0.18 12.06
C PRO A 48 -23.99 -0.20 12.73
N GLY A 49 -23.46 -1.41 12.97
CA GLY A 49 -22.04 -1.61 13.29
C GLY A 49 -21.70 -2.05 14.71
N ILE A 50 -22.65 -2.50 15.53
CA ILE A 50 -22.38 -2.86 16.94
C ILE A 50 -22.90 -4.28 17.24
N GLY A 51 -22.23 -5.29 16.70
CA GLY A 51 -22.51 -6.69 17.05
C GLY A 51 -21.31 -7.59 16.76
N PRO A 52 -21.11 -8.70 17.50
CA PRO A 52 -20.04 -9.65 17.23
C PRO A 52 -20.42 -10.51 16.01
N ILE A 53 -19.75 -10.30 14.87
CA ILE A 53 -20.09 -10.93 13.59
C ILE A 53 -19.17 -12.13 13.29
N LYS A 54 -19.75 -13.34 13.21
CA LYS A 54 -19.12 -14.48 12.54
C LYS A 54 -19.64 -14.55 11.09
N GLY A 55 -18.76 -14.33 10.10
CA GLY A 55 -18.98 -14.75 8.71
C GLY A 55 -19.63 -13.76 7.74
N LYS A 56 -19.59 -12.44 7.99
CA LYS A 56 -19.94 -11.42 6.97
C LYS A 56 -18.70 -10.60 6.61
N ASP A 57 -18.71 -10.03 5.40
CA ASP A 57 -17.71 -9.03 5.00
C ASP A 57 -17.76 -7.85 5.98
N VAL A 58 -16.59 -7.35 6.36
CA VAL A 58 -16.47 -6.27 7.34
C VAL A 58 -15.44 -5.26 6.87
N VAL A 59 -15.76 -3.98 7.04
CA VAL A 59 -14.78 -2.91 6.96
C VAL A 59 -14.24 -2.68 8.37
N GLN A 60 -12.96 -2.94 8.57
CA GLN A 60 -12.28 -2.58 9.81
C GLN A 60 -11.52 -1.28 9.61
N MET A 61 -11.60 -0.39 10.61
CA MET A 61 -10.90 0.88 10.59
C MET A 61 -10.06 1.03 11.87
N LYS A 62 -8.82 1.49 11.71
CA LYS A 62 -7.95 1.90 12.82
C LYS A 62 -7.31 3.24 12.49
N CYS A 63 -7.35 4.15 13.45
CA CYS A 63 -6.79 5.50 13.31
C CYS A 63 -5.68 5.72 14.33
N ASP A 64 -4.58 6.32 13.89
CA ASP A 64 -3.44 6.69 14.73
C ASP A 64 -2.86 5.53 15.58
N GLU A 65 -3.03 4.29 15.11
CA GLU A 65 -2.57 3.08 15.78
C GLU A 65 -1.31 2.51 15.10
N ALA A 66 -0.34 2.11 15.93
CA ALA A 66 0.84 1.35 15.47
C ALA A 66 0.50 -0.12 15.17
N TYR A 67 -0.57 -0.66 15.76
CA TYR A 67 -0.99 -2.06 15.57
C TYR A 67 -1.97 -2.21 14.40
N GLY A 68 -1.64 -3.08 13.45
CA GLY A 68 -2.43 -3.27 12.23
C GLY A 68 -3.69 -4.11 12.36
N ILE A 69 -4.41 -4.15 11.24
CA ILE A 69 -5.52 -5.05 10.96
C ILE A 69 -4.94 -6.27 10.26
N GLU A 70 -5.07 -7.45 10.88
CA GLU A 70 -4.58 -8.70 10.29
C GLU A 70 -5.58 -9.26 9.28
N SER A 71 -5.09 -9.62 8.09
CA SER A 71 -5.80 -10.42 7.11
C SER A 71 -5.12 -11.77 6.98
N LYS A 72 -5.82 -12.80 7.44
CA LYS A 72 -5.39 -14.19 7.32
C LYS A 72 -6.31 -14.87 6.32
N PRO A 73 -5.99 -15.01 5.02
CA PRO A 73 -6.82 -15.82 4.12
C PRO A 73 -6.95 -17.27 4.61
N LYS A 74 -7.91 -18.03 4.06
CA LYS A 74 -7.99 -19.49 4.32
C LYS A 74 -6.78 -20.22 3.76
N ASP A 75 -6.46 -19.88 2.52
CA ASP A 75 -5.32 -20.39 1.77
C ASP A 75 -4.60 -19.18 1.16
N GLY A 76 -3.31 -19.02 1.44
CA GLY A 76 -2.52 -17.94 0.87
C GLY A 76 -1.60 -17.22 1.84
N LEU A 77 -1.16 -16.04 1.43
CA LEU A 77 -0.26 -15.16 2.13
C LEU A 77 -1.02 -14.27 3.13
N ASP A 78 -0.54 -14.23 4.38
CA ASP A 78 -1.10 -13.35 5.40
C ASP A 78 -0.57 -11.93 5.20
N PHE A 79 -1.39 -10.93 5.54
CA PHE A 79 -1.01 -9.52 5.52
C PHE A 79 -1.40 -8.83 6.82
N THR A 80 -0.59 -7.87 7.25
CA THR A 80 -0.95 -6.93 8.32
C THR A 80 -1.00 -5.53 7.73
N MET A 81 -2.18 -4.89 7.76
CA MET A 81 -2.38 -3.54 7.26
C MET A 81 -2.26 -2.56 8.44
N ASN A 82 -1.24 -1.70 8.43
CA ASN A 82 -0.90 -0.82 9.55
C ASN A 82 -1.03 0.64 9.13
N ALA A 83 -1.69 1.48 9.93
CA ALA A 83 -1.66 2.94 9.73
C ALA A 83 -0.28 3.53 10.05
N ASN A 84 0.41 2.95 11.03
CA ASN A 84 1.82 3.15 11.35
C ASN A 84 2.28 4.64 11.39
N PRO A 85 1.70 5.47 12.28
CA PRO A 85 2.10 6.87 12.47
C PRO A 85 3.37 7.02 13.31
N TRP A 86 4.45 6.31 12.98
CA TRP A 86 5.66 6.24 13.81
C TRP A 86 6.39 7.58 13.95
N GLY A 87 6.23 8.49 12.98
CA GLY A 87 6.84 9.81 12.97
C GLY A 87 5.96 10.90 13.61
N TRP A 88 4.80 10.54 14.14
CA TRP A 88 3.83 11.45 14.74
C TRP A 88 3.51 11.06 16.18
N LYS A 89 3.26 12.06 17.04
CA LYS A 89 2.90 11.82 18.45
C LYS A 89 1.47 12.21 18.72
N LYS A 90 0.78 11.37 19.52
CA LYS A 90 -0.58 11.63 19.97
C LYS A 90 -0.74 13.03 20.58
N GLY A 91 -1.61 13.83 19.96
CA GLY A 91 -1.90 15.21 20.38
C GLY A 91 -1.22 16.28 19.53
N GLU A 92 -0.28 15.92 18.66
CA GLU A 92 0.22 16.82 17.62
C GLU A 92 -0.82 16.99 16.49
N PRO A 93 -0.80 18.09 15.72
CA PRO A 93 -1.73 18.27 14.61
C PRO A 93 -1.58 17.19 13.54
N GLY A 94 -2.69 16.85 12.91
CA GLY A 94 -2.76 15.79 11.88
C GLY A 94 -3.16 14.44 12.44
N ASN A 95 -3.53 13.54 11.54
CA ASN A 95 -4.02 12.21 11.87
C ASN A 95 -4.00 11.30 10.63
N ILE A 96 -4.12 10.00 10.85
CA ILE A 96 -4.29 8.98 9.83
C ILE A 96 -5.34 7.96 10.24
N CYS A 97 -6.18 7.55 9.29
CA CYS A 97 -7.12 6.46 9.44
C CYS A 97 -6.95 5.45 8.30
N MET A 98 -6.69 4.20 8.65
CA MET A 98 -6.65 3.09 7.71
C MET A 98 -7.94 2.29 7.78
N SER A 99 -8.53 2.00 6.61
CA SER A 99 -9.71 1.16 6.43
C SER A 99 -9.38 -0.04 5.56
N VAL A 100 -9.87 -1.22 5.94
CA VAL A 100 -9.58 -2.49 5.28
C VAL A 100 -10.88 -3.25 5.05
N ASN A 101 -11.10 -3.71 3.83
CA ASN A 101 -12.23 -4.56 3.46
C ASN A 101 -11.85 -6.04 3.61
N LEU A 102 -12.33 -6.66 4.68
CA LEU A 102 -12.10 -8.08 4.97
C LEU A 102 -13.29 -8.91 4.49
N ASN A 103 -13.03 -9.91 3.66
CA ASN A 103 -14.08 -10.82 3.20
C ASN A 103 -14.44 -11.82 4.31
N GLY A 104 -15.72 -11.99 4.62
CA GLY A 104 -16.20 -12.87 5.68
C GLY A 104 -15.84 -14.33 5.46
N ASN A 105 -15.67 -14.73 4.20
CA ASN A 105 -15.23 -16.07 3.81
C ASN A 105 -13.69 -16.24 3.76
N ARG A 106 -12.93 -15.15 3.99
CA ARG A 106 -11.46 -15.07 4.00
C ARG A 106 -10.81 -15.54 2.68
N THR A 107 -11.45 -15.26 1.55
CA THR A 107 -10.89 -15.52 0.21
C THR A 107 -10.70 -14.22 -0.55
N TYR A 108 -9.59 -14.07 -1.25
CA TYR A 108 -9.26 -12.90 -2.08
C TYR A 108 -9.01 -13.33 -3.53
N ALA A 109 -8.70 -12.37 -4.41
CA ALA A 109 -8.57 -12.60 -5.85
C ALA A 109 -7.58 -13.72 -6.19
N THR A 110 -6.48 -13.81 -5.44
CA THR A 110 -5.51 -14.90 -5.51
C THR A 110 -5.04 -15.29 -4.11
N GLN A 111 -4.31 -16.41 -4.00
CA GLN A 111 -3.61 -16.80 -2.76
C GLN A 111 -2.48 -15.83 -2.35
N PHE A 112 -2.14 -14.86 -3.20
CA PHE A 112 -1.10 -13.87 -2.97
C PHE A 112 -1.66 -12.47 -2.71
N SER A 113 -2.97 -12.32 -2.78
CA SER A 113 -3.64 -11.01 -2.75
C SER A 113 -3.91 -10.53 -1.33
N ALA A 114 -3.59 -9.27 -1.07
CA ALA A 114 -4.06 -8.56 0.10
C ALA A 114 -5.55 -8.17 -0.05
N PRO A 115 -6.27 -7.92 1.05
CA PRO A 115 -7.56 -7.22 1.00
C PRO A 115 -7.41 -5.81 0.43
N ILE A 116 -8.51 -5.25 -0.07
CA ILE A 116 -8.58 -3.83 -0.43
C ILE A 116 -8.39 -3.00 0.84
N PHE A 117 -7.52 -1.99 0.78
CA PHE A 117 -7.32 -1.07 1.89
C PHE A 117 -7.11 0.36 1.41
N ASN A 118 -7.50 1.32 2.25
CA ASN A 118 -7.31 2.74 2.05
C ASN A 118 -6.70 3.35 3.31
N ALA A 119 -5.89 4.40 3.17
CA ALA A 119 -5.42 5.23 4.27
C ALA A 119 -5.69 6.70 3.95
N THR A 120 -6.51 7.36 4.77
CA THR A 120 -6.76 8.79 4.69
C THR A 120 -5.97 9.50 5.76
N TRP A 121 -5.21 10.52 5.38
CA TRP A 121 -4.36 11.27 6.30
C TRP A 121 -4.31 12.75 5.94
N GLN A 122 -3.93 13.53 6.94
CA GLN A 122 -3.54 14.92 6.79
C GLN A 122 -2.51 15.22 7.88
N TYR A 123 -1.33 15.73 7.49
CA TYR A 123 -0.28 16.12 8.43
C TYR A 123 0.26 17.50 8.09
N PRO A 124 0.61 18.32 9.10
CA PRO A 124 1.29 19.58 8.86
C PRO A 124 2.68 19.33 8.25
N ARG A 125 3.17 20.28 7.46
CA ARG A 125 4.56 20.24 6.98
C ARG A 125 5.53 20.38 8.16
N ALA A 126 6.51 19.48 8.24
CA ALA A 126 7.53 19.54 9.28
C ALA A 126 8.36 20.83 9.19
N THR A 127 8.61 21.50 10.32
CA THR A 127 9.27 22.81 10.39
C THR A 127 10.74 22.74 10.84
N GLY A 128 11.36 21.55 10.83
CA GLY A 128 12.72 21.31 11.32
C GLY A 128 13.60 20.53 10.35
N THR A 129 14.86 20.30 10.72
CA THR A 129 15.87 19.59 9.89
C THR A 129 15.92 18.07 10.12
N GLY A 130 14.85 17.51 10.70
CA GLY A 130 14.75 16.10 11.08
C GLY A 130 13.98 15.27 10.06
N ASN A 131 13.60 14.05 10.47
CA ASN A 131 12.70 13.21 9.69
C ASN A 131 11.35 13.93 9.50
N ASN A 132 10.89 13.98 8.25
CA ASN A 132 9.69 14.69 7.82
C ASN A 132 8.54 13.74 7.46
N VAL A 133 8.76 12.42 7.57
CA VAL A 133 7.71 11.40 7.42
C VAL A 133 6.97 11.27 8.74
N HIS A 134 5.64 11.38 8.70
CA HIS A 134 4.78 11.24 9.88
C HIS A 134 4.23 9.83 10.04
N ALA A 135 3.95 9.14 8.92
CA ALA A 135 3.38 7.81 8.93
C ALA A 135 3.81 7.00 7.71
N PHE A 136 3.77 5.67 7.82
CA PHE A 136 3.92 4.76 6.70
C PHE A 136 2.74 3.77 6.65
N PRO A 137 1.53 4.20 6.24
CA PRO A 137 0.42 3.29 6.01
C PRO A 137 0.78 2.20 5.00
N ASN A 138 0.77 0.94 5.41
CA ASN A 138 1.26 -0.16 4.59
C ASN A 138 0.47 -1.47 4.77
N ALA A 139 0.61 -2.36 3.79
CA ALA A 139 0.33 -3.78 3.91
C ALA A 139 1.66 -4.55 4.00
N LYS A 140 1.96 -5.02 5.21
CA LYS A 140 3.12 -5.86 5.51
C LYS A 140 2.80 -7.32 5.19
N VAL A 141 3.71 -8.00 4.51
CA VAL A 141 3.63 -9.44 4.27
C VAL A 141 3.96 -10.18 5.58
N GLU A 142 3.06 -11.06 6.00
CA GLU A 142 3.28 -12.00 7.10
C GLU A 142 3.50 -13.40 6.51
N SER A 143 4.75 -13.84 6.49
CA SER A 143 5.11 -15.15 5.94
C SER A 143 5.96 -15.91 6.93
N LYS A 144 5.57 -17.16 7.20
CA LYS A 144 6.38 -18.10 7.99
C LYS A 144 7.71 -18.44 7.32
N LYS A 145 7.89 -18.08 6.05
CA LYS A 145 9.17 -18.23 5.35
C LYS A 145 10.16 -17.18 5.86
N LEU A 146 9.72 -15.95 6.13
CA LEU A 146 10.60 -14.87 6.56
C LEU A 146 11.03 -15.05 8.04
N PRO A 147 12.27 -14.67 8.41
CA PRO A 147 13.34 -14.14 7.54
C PRO A 147 14.01 -15.21 6.66
N VAL A 148 14.51 -14.81 5.49
CA VAL A 148 15.20 -15.71 4.53
C VAL A 148 16.43 -15.05 3.90
N PRO A 149 17.47 -15.82 3.51
CA PRO A 149 18.56 -15.26 2.72
C PRO A 149 18.02 -14.63 1.43
N VAL A 150 18.33 -13.36 1.20
CA VAL A 150 17.81 -12.60 0.03
C VAL A 150 18.25 -13.24 -1.29
N GLY A 151 19.40 -13.91 -1.33
CA GLY A 151 19.87 -14.65 -2.49
C GLY A 151 19.14 -15.96 -2.76
N SER A 152 18.31 -16.46 -1.82
CA SER A 152 17.45 -17.63 -2.05
C SER A 152 16.14 -17.29 -2.76
N ILE A 153 15.83 -16.00 -2.91
CA ILE A 153 14.61 -15.49 -3.54
C ILE A 153 14.71 -15.70 -5.04
N ARG A 154 14.04 -16.73 -5.55
CA ARG A 154 14.01 -17.05 -6.99
C ARG A 154 12.89 -16.33 -7.73
N LYS A 155 11.87 -15.89 -6.98
CA LYS A 155 10.69 -15.21 -7.51
C LYS A 155 10.19 -14.21 -6.49
N LEU A 156 10.06 -12.97 -6.92
CA LEU A 156 9.40 -11.89 -6.19
C LEU A 156 8.51 -11.14 -7.18
N GLU A 157 7.37 -11.75 -7.51
CA GLU A 157 6.38 -11.10 -8.38
C GLU A 157 5.53 -10.14 -7.56
N PHE A 158 5.33 -8.95 -8.11
CA PHE A 158 4.58 -7.89 -7.49
C PHE A 158 3.56 -7.34 -8.49
N ASP A 159 2.30 -7.33 -8.08
CA ASP A 159 1.17 -6.83 -8.89
C ASP A 159 0.38 -5.84 -8.03
N VAL A 160 0.31 -4.58 -8.45
CA VAL A 160 -0.33 -3.51 -7.69
C VAL A 160 -1.06 -2.54 -8.60
N SER A 161 -2.22 -2.10 -8.12
CA SER A 161 -2.89 -0.88 -8.56
C SER A 161 -3.15 -0.02 -7.32
N TRP A 162 -2.67 1.21 -7.31
CA TRP A 162 -2.88 2.16 -6.23
C TRP A 162 -3.25 3.54 -6.77
N TYR A 163 -3.86 4.37 -5.91
CA TYR A 163 -4.37 5.69 -6.26
C TYR A 163 -4.17 6.67 -5.11
N LEU A 164 -3.90 7.94 -5.42
CA LEU A 164 -3.85 9.02 -4.46
C LEU A 164 -4.92 10.07 -4.80
N SER A 165 -5.87 10.31 -3.90
CA SER A 165 -7.03 11.16 -4.16
C SER A 165 -7.28 12.17 -3.05
N LEU A 166 -7.85 13.33 -3.40
CA LEU A 166 -8.41 14.30 -2.45
C LEU A 166 -9.83 13.95 -1.98
N LYS A 167 -10.39 12.84 -2.49
CA LYS A 167 -11.73 12.36 -2.14
C LYS A 167 -11.61 10.98 -1.54
N ASN A 168 -12.33 10.75 -0.45
CA ASN A 168 -12.45 9.41 0.13
C ASN A 168 -13.16 8.48 -0.87
N ASP A 169 -12.80 7.20 -0.85
CA ASP A 169 -13.38 6.14 -1.69
C ASP A 169 -13.39 6.44 -3.19
N SER A 170 -12.40 7.21 -3.65
CA SER A 170 -12.26 7.65 -5.02
C SER A 170 -10.92 7.18 -5.59
N LEU A 171 -10.97 6.70 -6.84
CA LEU A 171 -9.79 6.38 -7.64
C LEU A 171 -9.42 7.53 -8.61
N ALA A 172 -10.00 8.73 -8.38
CA ALA A 172 -9.63 9.93 -9.13
C ALA A 172 -8.30 10.47 -8.60
N GLU A 173 -7.26 10.29 -9.40
CA GLU A 173 -5.90 10.70 -9.06
C GLU A 173 -5.77 12.21 -8.88
N VAL A 174 -4.87 12.59 -7.97
CA VAL A 174 -4.37 13.97 -7.88
C VAL A 174 -3.63 14.36 -9.15
N THR A 175 -3.77 15.62 -9.54
CA THR A 175 -3.02 16.20 -10.65
C THR A 175 -1.64 16.70 -10.20
N GLU A 176 -0.58 16.20 -10.86
CA GLU A 176 0.83 16.51 -10.54
C GLU A 176 1.41 17.68 -11.35
N THR A 177 0.67 18.21 -12.33
CA THR A 177 1.12 19.35 -13.14
C THR A 177 1.26 20.62 -12.31
N THR A 178 2.11 21.55 -12.72
CA THR A 178 2.24 22.86 -12.06
C THR A 178 0.89 23.55 -11.87
N GLY A 179 0.57 23.94 -10.63
CA GLY A 179 -0.73 24.51 -10.25
C GLY A 179 -1.87 23.48 -10.14
N GLY A 180 -1.55 22.19 -10.19
CA GLY A 180 -2.45 21.06 -9.96
C GLY A 180 -2.75 20.83 -8.48
N ASP A 181 -3.34 19.68 -8.18
CA ASP A 181 -3.76 19.29 -6.83
C ASP A 181 -2.57 19.14 -5.87
N VAL A 182 -1.46 18.57 -6.35
CA VAL A 182 -0.23 18.38 -5.55
C VAL A 182 0.31 19.73 -5.08
N ASP A 183 0.44 20.69 -6.01
CA ASP A 183 0.93 22.04 -5.70
C ASP A 183 -0.05 22.81 -4.81
N LYS A 184 -1.35 22.81 -5.14
CA LYS A 184 -2.37 23.59 -4.43
C LYS A 184 -2.59 23.16 -2.99
N ASN A 185 -2.44 21.86 -2.72
CA ASN A 185 -2.67 21.29 -1.40
C ASN A 185 -1.36 20.87 -0.72
N HIS A 186 -0.22 21.30 -1.28
CA HIS A 186 1.14 21.00 -0.79
C HIS A 186 1.31 19.53 -0.39
N ILE A 187 0.87 18.62 -1.25
CA ILE A 187 0.88 17.18 -0.99
C ILE A 187 2.33 16.69 -1.10
N ASN A 188 2.86 16.16 0.00
CA ASN A 188 4.17 15.52 0.06
C ASN A 188 4.00 14.07 0.52
N ALA A 189 4.38 13.14 -0.34
CA ALA A 189 4.27 11.71 -0.10
C ALA A 189 5.19 10.93 -1.04
N ASN A 190 5.50 9.68 -0.71
CA ASN A 190 5.96 8.70 -1.69
C ASN A 190 5.06 7.46 -1.65
N VAL A 191 5.13 6.61 -2.67
CA VAL A 191 4.50 5.28 -2.63
C VAL A 191 5.60 4.25 -2.87
N ALA A 192 5.79 3.35 -1.91
CA ALA A 192 6.98 2.51 -1.86
C ALA A 192 6.72 1.10 -1.34
N ILE A 193 7.55 0.17 -1.81
CA ILE A 193 7.88 -1.04 -1.04
C ILE A 193 9.03 -0.69 -0.11
N ASP A 194 8.97 -1.23 1.10
CA ASP A 194 10.02 -1.16 2.10
C ASP A 194 10.46 -2.58 2.50
N MET A 195 11.77 -2.83 2.44
CA MET A 195 12.39 -4.12 2.72
C MET A 195 13.58 -3.93 3.66
N PHE A 196 13.58 -4.63 4.79
CA PHE A 196 14.69 -4.58 5.74
C PHE A 196 15.51 -5.86 5.72
N LEU A 197 16.83 -5.69 5.71
CA LEU A 197 17.79 -6.78 5.62
C LEU A 197 18.88 -6.67 6.68
N ASP A 198 19.28 -7.81 7.21
CA ASP A 198 20.43 -7.93 8.12
C ASP A 198 21.02 -9.34 8.06
N THR A 199 22.30 -9.47 8.35
CA THR A 199 22.93 -10.78 8.62
C THR A 199 22.25 -11.55 9.76
N ASP A 200 21.73 -10.84 10.77
CA ASP A 200 20.97 -11.38 11.89
C ASP A 200 19.47 -11.39 11.54
N PRO A 201 18.83 -12.58 11.44
CA PRO A 201 17.42 -12.68 11.08
C PRO A 201 16.49 -11.93 12.05
N THR A 202 16.87 -11.82 13.33
CA THR A 202 16.05 -11.11 14.32
C THR A 202 16.04 -9.60 14.07
N LYS A 203 17.20 -9.04 13.71
CA LYS A 203 17.31 -7.62 13.34
C LYS A 203 16.66 -7.33 12.00
N ALA A 204 16.77 -8.25 11.04
CA ALA A 204 16.14 -8.11 9.73
C ALA A 204 14.60 -7.98 9.80
N ALA A 205 13.99 -8.53 10.85
CA ALA A 205 12.55 -8.41 11.09
C ALA A 205 12.13 -7.09 11.77
N GLU A 206 13.09 -6.26 12.20
CA GLU A 206 12.88 -5.02 12.93
C GLU A 206 13.37 -3.81 12.10
N SER A 207 12.42 -3.00 11.62
CA SER A 207 12.70 -1.86 10.72
C SER A 207 13.69 -0.84 11.28
N GLU A 208 13.78 -0.68 12.61
CA GLU A 208 14.72 0.26 13.24
C GLU A 208 16.12 -0.30 13.48
N LYS A 209 16.29 -1.63 13.39
CA LYS A 209 17.53 -2.33 13.79
C LYS A 209 18.28 -3.00 12.66
N ALA A 210 17.60 -3.32 11.57
CA ALA A 210 18.23 -3.93 10.41
C ALA A 210 19.40 -3.07 9.90
N ALA A 211 20.46 -3.68 9.39
CA ALA A 211 21.59 -2.96 8.82
C ALA A 211 21.26 -2.22 7.51
N TYR A 212 20.30 -2.76 6.76
CA TYR A 212 19.96 -2.29 5.41
C TYR A 212 18.47 -2.09 5.22
N GLU A 213 18.14 -1.09 4.41
CA GLU A 213 16.80 -0.81 3.92
C GLU A 213 16.86 -0.74 2.39
N ILE A 214 16.06 -1.55 1.70
CA ILE A 214 15.88 -1.46 0.26
C ILE A 214 14.46 -1.00 -0.01
N MET A 215 14.32 0.20 -0.57
CA MET A 215 13.03 0.73 -0.97
C MET A 215 12.83 0.64 -2.48
N VAL A 216 11.59 0.43 -2.92
CA VAL A 216 11.19 0.56 -4.33
C VAL A 216 10.07 1.58 -4.42
N TRP A 217 10.39 2.81 -4.82
CA TRP A 217 9.45 3.91 -4.94
C TRP A 217 8.80 3.89 -6.31
N PHE A 218 7.47 3.80 -6.34
CA PHE A 218 6.64 3.91 -7.54
C PHE A 218 6.24 5.34 -7.84
N ALA A 219 6.25 6.23 -6.84
CA ALA A 219 5.95 7.64 -6.99
C ALA A 219 6.57 8.47 -5.86
N ASP A 220 6.79 9.74 -6.15
CA ASP A 220 7.09 10.81 -5.21
C ASP A 220 6.23 12.03 -5.56
N PHE A 221 5.63 12.64 -4.55
CA PHE A 221 4.76 13.80 -4.68
C PHE A 221 5.35 14.96 -3.89
N GLY A 222 5.21 16.17 -4.45
CA GLY A 222 5.63 17.41 -3.80
C GLY A 222 7.14 17.62 -3.80
N THR A 223 7.60 18.48 -2.90
CA THR A 223 9.00 18.91 -2.84
C THR A 223 9.83 18.21 -1.78
N ASP A 224 9.18 17.53 -0.83
CA ASP A 224 9.82 17.04 0.39
C ASP A 224 10.11 15.54 0.37
N ALA A 225 9.48 14.79 -0.55
CA ALA A 225 9.79 13.39 -0.79
C ALA A 225 11.08 13.25 -1.60
N TRP A 226 12.18 12.90 -0.93
CA TRP A 226 13.50 12.69 -1.55
C TRP A 226 14.11 11.37 -1.09
N PRO A 227 14.54 10.49 -2.02
CA PRO A 227 15.25 9.28 -1.63
C PRO A 227 16.60 9.63 -1.01
N ILE A 228 16.97 8.92 0.04
CA ILE A 228 18.27 9.09 0.70
C ILE A 228 19.39 8.82 -0.30
N GLY A 229 20.37 9.72 -0.35
CA GLY A 229 21.51 9.63 -1.27
C GLY A 229 21.34 10.37 -2.60
N ARG A 230 20.16 10.92 -2.89
CA ARG A 230 19.97 11.83 -4.02
C ARG A 230 20.53 13.20 -3.67
N ASP A 231 21.37 13.74 -4.57
CA ASP A 231 22.09 14.99 -4.34
C ASP A 231 22.13 15.84 -5.61
N LYS A 232 21.50 17.02 -5.57
CA LYS A 232 21.45 17.97 -6.69
C LYS A 232 22.82 18.54 -7.07
N ALA A 233 23.81 18.45 -6.18
CA ALA A 233 25.18 18.89 -6.45
C ALA A 233 25.98 17.88 -7.28
N LEU A 234 25.53 16.62 -7.37
CA LEU A 234 26.23 15.57 -8.13
C LEU A 234 25.74 15.48 -9.58
N PRO A 235 26.61 15.05 -10.52
CA PRO A 235 26.17 14.61 -11.84
C PRO A 235 25.09 13.53 -11.71
N ASP A 236 24.09 13.58 -12.57
CA ASP A 236 22.94 12.67 -12.59
C ASP A 236 22.23 12.53 -11.23
N MET A 237 22.30 13.55 -10.37
CA MET A 237 21.67 13.59 -9.04
C MET A 237 22.09 12.47 -8.09
N GLY A 238 23.23 11.80 -8.34
CA GLY A 238 23.74 10.72 -7.49
C GLY A 238 23.26 9.31 -7.84
N VAL A 239 22.68 9.09 -9.03
CA VAL A 239 22.24 7.77 -9.51
C VAL A 239 23.39 6.75 -9.51
N LYS A 240 23.15 5.56 -8.93
CA LYS A 240 24.10 4.45 -8.82
C LYS A 240 23.93 3.39 -9.91
N ALA A 241 22.68 3.15 -10.32
CA ALA A 241 22.33 2.17 -11.35
C ALA A 241 20.96 2.51 -11.95
N ARG A 242 20.65 1.93 -13.12
CA ARG A 242 19.32 1.99 -13.74
C ARG A 242 18.87 0.58 -14.10
N GLN A 243 17.60 0.28 -13.87
CA GLN A 243 17.01 -1.01 -14.20
C GLN A 243 15.57 -0.81 -14.70
N THR A 244 15.23 -1.46 -15.82
CA THR A 244 13.87 -1.40 -16.38
C THR A 244 13.16 -2.73 -16.14
N ILE A 245 11.92 -2.66 -15.66
CA ILE A 245 11.00 -3.81 -15.53
C ILE A 245 9.70 -3.45 -16.23
N GLY A 246 9.37 -4.20 -17.29
CA GLY A 246 8.27 -3.84 -18.18
C GLY A 246 8.47 -2.45 -18.78
N ASN A 247 7.52 -1.54 -18.52
CA ASN A 247 7.57 -0.15 -18.98
C ASN A 247 8.08 0.83 -17.91
N THR A 248 8.50 0.34 -16.74
CA THR A 248 8.93 1.18 -15.62
C THR A 248 10.45 1.19 -15.54
N GLN A 249 11.05 2.37 -15.70
CA GLN A 249 12.47 2.58 -15.45
C GLN A 249 12.67 3.01 -14.00
N PHE A 250 13.54 2.30 -13.28
CA PHE A 250 13.97 2.63 -11.94
C PHE A 250 15.41 3.14 -11.94
N GLU A 251 15.67 4.12 -11.09
CA GLU A 251 17.00 4.66 -10.79
C GLU A 251 17.35 4.36 -9.33
N LEU A 252 18.53 3.79 -9.09
CA LEU A 252 19.01 3.46 -7.76
C LEU A 252 19.73 4.66 -7.14
N TYR A 253 19.32 5.02 -5.94
CA TYR A 253 20.01 5.95 -5.06
C TYR A 253 20.50 5.21 -3.81
N SER A 254 21.58 5.70 -3.20
CA SER A 254 22.05 5.12 -1.93
C SER A 254 22.66 6.18 -1.03
N GLY A 255 22.32 6.10 0.26
CA GLY A 255 22.97 6.85 1.32
C GLY A 255 22.74 6.20 2.69
N GLN A 256 23.03 6.93 3.76
CA GLN A 256 22.86 6.44 5.12
C GLN A 256 21.76 7.23 5.84
N ASN A 257 20.84 6.52 6.49
CA ASN A 257 19.88 7.15 7.39
C ASN A 257 20.63 7.72 8.60
N THR A 258 20.48 9.02 8.85
CA THR A 258 21.27 9.72 9.88
C THR A 258 20.87 9.32 11.31
N VAL A 259 19.67 8.76 11.50
CA VAL A 259 19.15 8.34 12.80
C VAL A 259 19.46 6.86 13.04
N THR A 260 18.97 5.96 12.18
CA THR A 260 19.11 4.50 12.36
C THR A 260 20.47 3.96 11.95
N LYS A 261 21.27 4.75 11.21
CA LYS A 261 22.57 4.37 10.62
C LYS A 261 22.49 3.27 9.56
N GLN A 262 21.27 2.89 9.15
CA GLN A 262 21.02 2.00 8.03
C GLN A 262 21.61 2.53 6.74
N THR A 263 22.18 1.62 5.94
CA THR A 263 22.41 1.91 4.52
C THR A 263 21.09 1.75 3.78
N VAL A 264 20.60 2.84 3.21
CA VAL A 264 19.33 2.89 2.47
C VAL A 264 19.63 2.87 0.97
N LEU A 265 18.97 1.96 0.27
CA LEU A 265 19.04 1.80 -1.18
C LEU A 265 17.64 2.00 -1.76
N THR A 266 17.42 3.05 -2.52
CA THR A 266 16.10 3.35 -3.08
C THR A 266 16.10 3.23 -4.59
N TRP A 267 15.35 2.26 -5.11
CA TRP A 267 14.98 2.20 -6.52
C TRP A 267 13.77 3.09 -6.76
N LYS A 268 13.97 4.26 -7.37
CA LYS A 268 12.91 5.23 -7.65
C LYS A 268 12.47 5.14 -9.11
N ALA A 269 11.17 4.99 -9.35
CA ALA A 269 10.60 5.08 -10.69
C ALA A 269 10.81 6.49 -11.28
N ALA A 270 11.17 6.55 -12.56
CA ALA A 270 11.39 7.80 -13.29
C ALA A 270 10.10 8.61 -13.46
N THR A 271 8.96 7.94 -13.48
CA THR A 271 7.61 8.52 -13.56
C THR A 271 6.67 7.82 -12.58
N THR A 272 5.66 8.54 -12.09
CA THR A 272 4.58 7.97 -11.26
C THR A 272 4.03 6.70 -11.90
N THR A 273 4.11 5.59 -11.17
CA THR A 273 3.74 4.24 -11.60
C THR A 273 2.68 3.69 -10.66
N ASN A 274 1.44 4.12 -10.88
CA ASN A 274 0.25 3.72 -10.13
C ASN A 274 -0.25 2.30 -10.44
N LYS A 275 0.21 1.72 -11.55
CA LYS A 275 -0.01 0.32 -11.88
C LYS A 275 1.30 -0.34 -12.24
N PHE A 276 1.64 -1.41 -11.53
CA PHE A 276 2.85 -2.17 -11.80
C PHE A 276 2.56 -3.66 -11.71
N LYS A 277 3.09 -4.42 -12.65
CA LYS A 277 3.09 -5.88 -12.62
C LYS A 277 4.41 -6.42 -13.14
N GLY A 278 5.13 -7.16 -12.30
CA GLY A 278 6.33 -7.88 -12.71
C GLY A 278 7.21 -8.32 -11.55
N SER A 279 8.29 -9.01 -11.90
CA SER A 279 9.29 -9.48 -10.94
C SER A 279 10.21 -8.35 -10.50
N LEU A 280 10.39 -8.18 -9.18
CA LEU A 280 11.33 -7.25 -8.57
C LEU A 280 12.74 -7.83 -8.41
N THR A 281 12.93 -9.13 -8.65
CA THR A 281 14.24 -9.80 -8.56
C THR A 281 15.35 -9.08 -9.34
N PRO A 282 15.13 -8.53 -10.56
CA PRO A 282 16.16 -7.78 -11.28
C PRO A 282 16.69 -6.55 -10.52
N LEU A 283 15.89 -5.92 -9.65
CA LEU A 283 16.35 -4.80 -8.82
C LEU A 283 17.35 -5.26 -7.74
N LEU A 284 17.10 -6.43 -7.15
CA LEU A 284 17.99 -7.05 -6.17
C LEU A 284 19.29 -7.52 -6.84
N ASP A 285 19.18 -8.18 -7.99
CA ASP A 285 20.34 -8.62 -8.77
C ASP A 285 21.23 -7.46 -9.20
N ALA A 286 20.64 -6.33 -9.60
CA ALA A 286 21.39 -5.13 -9.94
C ALA A 286 22.16 -4.55 -8.73
N ILE A 287 21.61 -4.61 -7.52
CA ILE A 287 22.34 -4.22 -6.30
C ILE A 287 23.54 -5.15 -6.08
N PHE A 288 23.35 -6.47 -6.18
CA PHE A 288 24.45 -7.42 -5.99
C PHE A 288 25.54 -7.30 -7.06
N ALA A 289 25.16 -6.96 -8.30
CA ALA A 289 26.09 -6.77 -9.40
C ALA A 289 27.04 -5.58 -9.21
N LEU A 290 26.65 -4.58 -8.40
CA LEU A 290 27.53 -3.45 -8.06
C LEU A 290 28.73 -3.88 -7.21
N ASN A 291 28.62 -5.02 -6.51
CA ASN A 291 29.69 -5.59 -5.68
C ASN A 291 30.29 -4.58 -4.68
N ASP A 292 29.46 -3.67 -4.17
CA ASP A 292 29.85 -2.69 -3.16
C ASP A 292 29.83 -3.35 -1.78
N ALA A 293 30.94 -3.26 -1.04
CA ALA A 293 31.07 -3.88 0.27
C ALA A 293 30.15 -3.26 1.34
N SER A 294 29.63 -2.06 1.09
CA SER A 294 28.68 -1.36 1.96
C SER A 294 27.22 -1.73 1.68
N TYR A 295 26.94 -2.53 0.66
CA TYR A 295 25.60 -2.95 0.25
C TYR A 295 25.24 -4.36 0.75
N PRO A 296 23.94 -4.72 0.76
CA PRO A 296 23.48 -6.06 1.12
C PRO A 296 24.14 -7.14 0.27
N LYS A 297 24.43 -8.27 0.91
CA LYS A 297 24.92 -9.50 0.30
C LYS A 297 23.79 -10.49 0.12
N LYS A 298 23.96 -11.42 -0.82
CA LYS A 298 23.02 -12.53 -1.06
C LYS A 298 22.74 -13.40 0.19
N THR A 299 23.64 -13.38 1.16
CA THR A 299 23.50 -14.13 2.43
C THR A 299 22.73 -13.39 3.51
N ASP A 300 22.51 -12.08 3.35
CA ASP A 300 21.75 -11.29 4.33
C ASP A 300 20.28 -11.72 4.30
N GLN A 301 19.64 -11.66 5.47
CA GLN A 301 18.27 -12.09 5.66
C GLN A 301 17.33 -10.95 5.29
N LEU A 302 16.40 -11.18 4.38
CA LEU A 302 15.20 -10.35 4.23
C LEU A 302 14.21 -10.74 5.33
N GLY A 303 13.92 -9.84 6.26
CA GLY A 303 13.03 -10.12 7.40
C GLY A 303 11.73 -9.32 7.39
N TYR A 304 11.66 -8.23 6.63
CA TYR A 304 10.49 -7.37 6.52
C TYR A 304 10.23 -7.03 5.05
N PHE A 305 8.97 -7.07 4.65
CA PHE A 305 8.51 -6.63 3.33
C PHE A 305 7.13 -5.98 3.50
N ALA A 306 6.98 -4.72 3.13
CA ALA A 306 5.70 -4.04 3.14
C ALA A 306 5.54 -3.10 1.95
N PHE A 307 4.33 -3.00 1.42
CA PHE A 307 3.97 -2.00 0.41
C PHE A 307 3.07 -0.94 1.05
N GLY A 308 3.37 0.33 0.83
CA GLY A 308 2.64 1.42 1.45
C GLY A 308 2.97 2.78 0.87
N GLN A 309 2.67 3.80 1.67
CA GLN A 309 2.92 5.20 1.34
C GLN A 309 3.57 5.87 2.53
N GLU A 310 4.70 6.56 2.35
CA GLU A 310 5.16 7.49 3.39
C GLU A 310 4.38 8.80 3.28
N ALA A 311 3.67 9.16 4.35
CA ALA A 311 2.89 10.37 4.47
C ALA A 311 3.74 11.47 5.13
N TYR A 312 4.06 12.53 4.37
CA TYR A 312 4.88 13.64 4.86
C TYR A 312 4.00 14.81 5.26
N SER A 313 3.22 15.40 4.34
CA SER A 313 2.33 16.52 4.67
C SER A 313 1.31 16.83 3.60
N SER A 314 0.21 17.48 3.98
CA SER A 314 -0.74 18.09 3.06
C SER A 314 -1.63 19.10 3.78
N ASP A 315 -2.05 20.14 3.05
CA ASP A 315 -3.05 21.12 3.50
C ASP A 315 -4.49 20.59 3.42
N ALA A 316 -4.69 19.42 2.80
CA ALA A 316 -5.99 18.78 2.65
C ALA A 316 -5.94 17.31 3.06
N ASN A 317 -7.12 16.70 3.22
CA ASN A 317 -7.21 15.25 3.38
C ASN A 317 -6.80 14.57 2.09
N VAL A 318 -5.88 13.62 2.21
CA VAL A 318 -5.37 12.80 1.12
C VAL A 318 -5.69 11.34 1.43
N THR A 319 -6.23 10.62 0.45
CA THR A 319 -6.55 9.19 0.55
C THR A 319 -5.68 8.39 -0.40
N PHE A 320 -4.83 7.54 0.16
CA PHE A 320 -4.12 6.49 -0.56
C PHE A 320 -4.99 5.23 -0.60
N SER A 321 -5.37 4.79 -1.80
CA SER A 321 -6.26 3.65 -2.02
C SER A 321 -5.54 2.55 -2.76
N VAL A 322 -5.63 1.31 -2.26
CA VAL A 322 -5.00 0.13 -2.86
C VAL A 322 -6.09 -0.92 -3.16
N PRO A 323 -6.75 -0.82 -4.32
CA PRO A 323 -7.75 -1.81 -4.73
C PRO A 323 -7.15 -3.16 -5.12
N GLU A 324 -5.88 -3.20 -5.53
CA GLU A 324 -5.21 -4.42 -5.95
C GLU A 324 -3.79 -4.43 -5.41
N LEU A 325 -3.45 -5.49 -4.67
CA LEU A 325 -2.10 -5.80 -4.25
C LEU A 325 -1.95 -7.32 -4.20
N ALA A 326 -0.95 -7.86 -4.87
CA ALA A 326 -0.54 -9.25 -4.77
C ALA A 326 0.99 -9.35 -4.71
N VAL A 327 1.47 -10.22 -3.81
CA VAL A 327 2.89 -10.50 -3.61
C VAL A 327 3.11 -11.99 -3.66
N ASP A 328 3.81 -12.47 -4.69
CA ASP A 328 4.19 -13.88 -4.81
C ASP A 328 5.69 -14.03 -4.59
N PHE A 329 6.01 -14.70 -3.50
CA PHE A 329 7.35 -14.87 -2.98
C PHE A 329 7.73 -16.35 -2.87
N GLU A 330 8.72 -16.75 -3.67
CA GLU A 330 9.26 -18.10 -3.65
C GLU A 330 10.76 -18.11 -3.35
N THR A 331 11.16 -19.05 -2.48
CA THR A 331 12.55 -19.36 -2.15
C THR A 331 12.94 -20.71 -2.73
N SER A 332 14.24 -20.89 -3.00
CA SER A 332 14.86 -22.17 -3.37
C SER A 332 14.92 -23.16 -2.21
#